data_AF-A0A1Q7Y987-F1
#
_entry.id   AF-A0A1Q7Y987-F1
#
_cell.length_a   1.000
_cell.length_b   1.000
_cell.length_c   1.000
_cell.angle_alpha   90.00
_cell.angle_beta   90.00
_cell.angle_gamma   90.00
#
_symmetry.space_group_name_H-M   'P 1'
#
loop_
_entity.id
_entity.type
_entity.pdbx_description
1 polymer ?
#
loop_
_entity_poly.entity_id
_entity_poly.type
_entity_poly.pdbx_seq_one_letter_code
_entity_poly.pdbx_strand_id
1 'polypeptide(L)'
;MAYVVMAKESVAISELRNFLKAKLPSYMVPAVFEMIESLPLMPNGKIDRRALPEPNVTRPELDESLVPPRTPLEAMLADAWREVLKMDQIGIHENFFDLGGHSLLAAKVVSTVRNLLDIELCMVDVFEAPTIAGLAMLLNTRGAQNDTQRELFALLEELESLTEEAAQARFASETQIDEALVA
;
A
#
# COMPACT_ATOMS: atom_id res chain seq x y z
N MET A 1 20.87 3.17 0.84
CA MET A 1 21.74 3.81 -0.17
C MET A 1 22.93 2.90 -0.47
N ALA A 2 23.43 2.92 -1.69
CA ALA A 2 24.62 2.17 -2.12
C ALA A 2 25.43 3.01 -3.11
N TYR A 3 26.75 2.86 -3.05
CA TYR A 3 27.69 3.44 -4.01
C TYR A 3 28.23 2.33 -4.89
N VAL A 4 28.29 2.58 -6.20
CA VAL A 4 28.68 1.58 -7.19
C VAL A 4 29.83 2.12 -8.02
N VAL A 5 30.89 1.31 -8.13
CA VAL A 5 32.02 1.54 -9.03
C VAL A 5 31.98 0.48 -10.13
N MET A 6 32.01 0.92 -11.39
CA MET A 6 31.92 0.03 -12.54
C MET A 6 33.30 -0.39 -13.02
N ALA A 7 33.52 -1.70 -13.13
CA ALA A 7 34.83 -2.22 -13.50
C ALA A 7 35.07 -2.32 -15.02
N LYS A 8 34.03 -2.44 -15.84
CA LYS A 8 34.18 -2.66 -17.30
C LYS A 8 33.07 -2.05 -18.17
N GLU A 9 31.80 -2.36 -17.89
CA GLU A 9 30.65 -1.95 -18.71
C GLU A 9 29.64 -1.15 -17.89
N SER A 10 28.93 -0.23 -18.53
CA SER A 10 27.81 0.49 -17.90
C SER A 10 26.59 -0.44 -17.82
N VAL A 11 26.24 -0.83 -16.60
CA VAL A 11 24.98 -1.52 -16.27
C VAL A 11 23.98 -0.46 -15.84
N ALA A 12 22.76 -0.55 -16.34
CA ALA A 12 21.69 0.35 -15.91
C ALA A 12 21.34 0.10 -14.43
N ILE A 13 21.04 1.15 -13.67
CA ILE A 13 20.65 1.04 -12.25
C ILE A 13 19.44 0.12 -12.07
N SER A 14 18.52 0.13 -13.04
CA SER A 14 17.34 -0.73 -13.09
C SER A 14 17.69 -2.23 -13.12
N GLU A 15 18.68 -2.62 -13.92
CA GLU A 15 19.16 -4.00 -14.02
C GLU A 15 19.81 -4.47 -12.72
N LEU A 16 20.67 -3.63 -12.13
CA LEU A 16 21.29 -3.90 -10.83
C LEU A 16 20.24 -4.08 -9.74
N ARG A 17 19.22 -3.21 -9.71
CA ARG A 17 18.12 -3.31 -8.76
C ARG A 17 17.31 -4.59 -8.94
N ASN A 18 16.97 -4.95 -10.18
CA ASN A 18 16.23 -6.17 -10.46
C ASN A 18 17.01 -7.42 -10.06
N PHE A 19 18.33 -7.43 -10.30
CA PHE A 19 19.21 -8.49 -9.84
C PHE A 19 19.21 -8.64 -8.31
N LEU A 20 19.26 -7.52 -7.57
CA LEU A 20 19.21 -7.54 -6.12
C LEU A 20 17.85 -7.98 -5.59
N LYS A 21 16.74 -7.52 -6.18
CA LYS A 21 15.37 -7.95 -5.81
C LYS A 21 15.16 -9.45 -5.98
N ALA A 22 15.81 -10.08 -6.95
CA ALA A 22 15.74 -11.52 -7.15
C ALA A 22 16.49 -12.34 -6.09
N LYS A 23 17.40 -11.72 -5.33
CA LYS A 23 18.31 -12.40 -4.38
C LYS A 23 18.14 -11.96 -2.94
N LEU A 24 17.58 -10.79 -2.71
CA LEU A 24 17.48 -10.14 -1.41
C LEU A 24 16.02 -9.79 -1.11
N PRO A 25 15.62 -9.85 0.16
CA PRO A 25 14.37 -9.24 0.61
C PRO A 25 14.34 -7.75 0.24
N SER A 26 13.14 -7.22 -0.04
CA SER A 26 12.93 -5.84 -0.48
C SER A 26 13.60 -4.79 0.42
N TYR A 27 13.60 -4.99 1.74
CA TYR A 27 14.20 -4.09 2.71
C TYR A 27 15.74 -4.08 2.71
N MET A 28 16.40 -5.04 2.06
CA MET A 28 17.86 -5.07 1.88
C MET A 28 18.29 -4.43 0.55
N VAL A 29 17.35 -4.13 -0.34
CA VAL A 29 17.64 -3.50 -1.63
C VAL A 29 17.82 -1.99 -1.40
N PRO A 30 18.96 -1.40 -1.80
CA PRO A 30 19.18 0.03 -1.63
C PRO A 30 18.15 0.87 -2.37
N ALA A 31 17.54 1.83 -1.66
CA ALA A 31 16.64 2.81 -2.28
C ALA A 31 17.35 3.76 -3.26
N VAL A 32 18.64 4.05 -3.06
CA VAL A 32 19.40 4.96 -3.93
C VAL A 32 20.72 4.30 -4.31
N PHE A 33 21.05 4.36 -5.59
CA PHE A 33 22.31 3.93 -6.16
C PHE A 33 23.02 5.15 -6.71
N GLU A 34 24.17 5.49 -6.15
CA GLU A 34 25.03 6.57 -6.63
C GLU A 34 26.21 5.96 -7.39
N MET A 35 26.40 6.38 -8.63
CA MET A 35 27.49 5.91 -9.47
C MET A 35 28.71 6.80 -9.24
N ILE A 36 29.82 6.20 -8.81
CA ILE A 36 31.06 6.93 -8.54
C ILE A 36 32.22 6.31 -9.34
N GLU A 37 33.16 7.15 -9.78
CA GLU A 37 34.31 6.68 -10.56
C GLU A 37 35.24 5.78 -9.73
N SER A 38 35.40 6.10 -8.45
CA SER A 38 36.20 5.32 -7.51
C SER A 38 35.73 5.53 -6.08
N LEU A 39 35.98 4.54 -5.22
CA LEU A 39 35.73 4.69 -3.79
C LEU A 39 36.80 5.61 -3.19
N PRO A 40 36.42 6.67 -2.47
CA PRO A 40 37.39 7.51 -1.77
C PRO A 40 38.07 6.69 -0.67
N LEU A 41 39.40 6.74 -0.62
CA LEU A 41 40.21 6.00 0.33
C LEU A 41 40.98 6.97 1.24
N MET A 42 41.04 6.64 2.52
CA MET A 42 41.98 7.23 3.47
C MET A 42 43.42 6.79 3.14
N PRO A 43 44.46 7.50 3.63
CA PRO A 43 45.86 7.13 3.39
C PRO A 43 46.23 5.69 3.83
N ASN A 44 45.46 5.10 4.75
CA ASN A 44 45.63 3.72 5.20
C ASN A 44 44.85 2.68 4.37
N GLY A 45 44.28 3.08 3.21
CA GLY A 45 43.55 2.21 2.30
C GLY A 45 42.11 1.86 2.72
N LYS A 46 41.62 2.37 3.85
CA LYS A 46 40.22 2.20 4.25
C LYS A 46 39.33 3.19 3.51
N ILE A 47 38.07 2.83 3.27
CA ILE A 47 37.09 3.73 2.64
C ILE A 47 36.87 4.96 3.52
N ASP A 48 37.05 6.15 2.93
CA ASP A 48 36.68 7.42 3.54
C ASP A 48 35.19 7.71 3.30
N ARG A 49 34.36 7.28 4.25
CA ARG A 49 32.91 7.49 4.20
C ARG A 49 32.48 8.95 4.22
N ARG A 50 33.32 9.86 4.71
CA ARG A 50 33.00 11.29 4.82
C ARG A 50 33.23 12.01 3.49
N ALA A 51 34.09 11.46 2.65
CA ALA A 51 34.37 11.94 1.31
C ALA A 51 33.44 11.33 0.24
N LEU A 52 32.50 10.47 0.62
CA LEU A 52 31.49 9.98 -0.31
C LEU A 52 30.57 11.14 -0.72
N PRO A 53 30.26 11.28 -2.03
CA PRO A 53 29.37 12.33 -2.50
C PRO A 53 27.98 12.16 -1.89
N GLU A 54 27.27 13.26 -1.66
CA GLU A 54 25.88 13.17 -1.24
C GLU A 54 25.05 12.53 -2.36
N PRO A 55 24.29 11.46 -2.07
CA PRO A 55 23.52 10.77 -3.09
C PRO A 55 22.44 11.71 -3.62
N ASN A 56 22.36 11.85 -4.94
CA ASN A 56 21.37 12.74 -5.53
C ASN A 56 19.99 12.10 -5.40
N VAL A 57 19.21 12.56 -4.42
CA VAL A 57 17.86 12.04 -4.14
C VAL A 57 16.88 12.47 -5.25
N THR A 58 17.24 13.49 -6.02
CA THR A 58 16.52 13.96 -7.20
C THR A 58 16.85 13.05 -8.37
N ARG A 59 16.02 12.03 -8.60
CA ARG A 59 16.17 11.13 -9.75
C ARG A 59 15.70 11.83 -11.03
N PRO A 60 16.57 12.08 -12.02
CA PRO A 60 16.16 12.67 -13.31
C PRO A 60 15.42 11.67 -14.21
N GLU A 61 15.63 10.36 -14.00
CA GLU A 61 15.07 9.31 -14.86
C GLU A 61 13.59 9.02 -14.63
N LEU A 62 12.96 9.72 -13.69
CA LEU A 62 11.56 9.56 -13.34
C LEU A 62 10.62 10.31 -14.30
N ASP A 63 11.07 11.38 -14.96
CA ASP A 63 10.14 12.35 -15.54
C ASP A 63 9.41 11.87 -16.82
N GLU A 64 10.01 11.02 -17.66
CA GLU A 64 9.38 10.58 -18.93
C GLU A 64 8.50 9.32 -18.80
N SER A 65 8.62 8.55 -17.70
CA SER A 65 7.89 7.29 -17.50
C SER A 65 6.89 7.32 -16.34
N LEU A 66 6.73 8.48 -15.70
CA LEU A 66 5.83 8.65 -14.57
C LEU A 66 4.37 8.57 -15.04
N VAL A 67 3.65 7.55 -14.56
CA VAL A 67 2.21 7.45 -14.77
C VAL A 67 1.50 8.22 -13.64
N PRO A 68 0.74 9.29 -13.95
CA PRO A 68 0.04 10.07 -12.93
C PRO A 68 -1.15 9.29 -12.34
N PRO A 69 -1.67 9.71 -11.18
CA PRO A 69 -2.90 9.17 -10.62
C PRO A 69 -4.07 9.21 -11.60
N ARG A 70 -4.79 8.10 -11.72
CA ARG A 70 -5.92 7.90 -12.65
C ARG A 70 -7.27 7.94 -11.94
N THR A 71 -7.28 7.63 -10.64
CA THR A 71 -8.50 7.60 -9.82
C THR A 71 -8.39 8.57 -8.64
N PRO A 72 -9.53 9.00 -8.06
CA PRO A 72 -9.52 9.84 -6.85
C PRO A 72 -8.76 9.21 -5.68
N LEU A 73 -8.90 7.88 -5.49
CA LEU A 73 -8.17 7.14 -4.47
C LEU A 73 -6.66 7.17 -4.72
N GLU A 74 -6.23 6.92 -5.95
CA GLU A 74 -4.81 7.02 -6.32
C GLU A 74 -4.27 8.44 -6.08
N ALA A 75 -5.06 9.48 -6.35
CA ALA A 75 -4.65 10.88 -6.15
C ALA A 75 -4.43 11.19 -4.66
N MET A 76 -5.36 10.77 -3.80
CA MET A 76 -5.24 10.97 -2.34
C MET A 76 -4.06 10.19 -1.75
N LEU A 77 -3.82 8.97 -2.22
CA LEU A 77 -2.65 8.20 -1.83
C LEU A 77 -1.35 8.87 -2.28
N ALA A 78 -1.31 9.37 -3.52
CA ALA A 78 -0.15 10.10 -4.05
C ALA A 78 0.14 11.36 -3.21
N ASP A 79 -0.88 12.11 -2.83
CA ASP A 79 -0.74 13.30 -1.97
C ASP A 79 -0.15 12.95 -0.60
N ALA A 80 -0.68 11.92 0.06
CA ALA A 80 -0.16 11.45 1.33
C ALA A 80 1.31 11.02 1.22
N TRP A 81 1.69 10.36 0.12
CA TRP A 81 3.06 9.93 -0.12
C TRP A 81 3.98 11.12 -0.37
N ARG A 82 3.58 12.09 -1.20
CA ARG A 82 4.35 13.30 -1.48
C ARG A 82 4.64 14.09 -0.21
N GLU A 83 3.64 14.25 0.65
CA GLU A 83 3.79 14.95 1.92
C GLU A 83 4.78 14.26 2.85
N VAL A 84 4.73 12.93 2.94
CA VAL A 84 5.57 12.14 3.85
C VAL A 84 7.00 11.97 3.31
N LEU A 85 7.15 11.71 2.01
CA LEU A 85 8.43 11.51 1.34
C LEU A 85 9.12 12.81 0.95
N LYS A 86 8.42 13.96 1.03
CA LYS A 86 8.92 15.29 0.63
C LYS A 86 9.36 15.31 -0.85
N MET A 87 8.50 14.79 -1.72
CA MET A 87 8.71 14.71 -3.17
C MET A 87 7.61 15.48 -3.91
N ASP A 88 7.96 16.15 -5.00
CA ASP A 88 7.01 16.96 -5.79
C ASP A 88 6.13 16.10 -6.71
N GLN A 89 6.72 15.05 -7.30
CA GLN A 89 6.06 14.13 -8.22
C GLN A 89 6.32 12.68 -7.80
N ILE A 90 5.26 11.86 -7.82
CA ILE A 90 5.31 10.42 -7.57
C ILE A 90 4.39 9.72 -8.57
N GLY A 91 4.90 8.72 -9.26
CA GLY A 91 4.15 7.90 -10.20
C GLY A 91 3.41 6.76 -9.50
N ILE A 92 2.27 6.35 -10.03
CA ILE A 92 1.44 5.33 -9.36
C ILE A 92 2.08 3.94 -9.27
N HIS A 93 3.07 3.67 -10.13
CA HIS A 93 3.80 2.39 -10.18
C HIS A 93 5.12 2.44 -9.41
N GLU A 94 5.48 3.57 -8.83
CA GLU A 94 6.70 3.69 -8.05
C GLU A 94 6.55 2.97 -6.72
N ASN A 95 7.62 2.27 -6.34
CA ASN A 95 7.65 1.53 -5.10
C ASN A 95 8.04 2.46 -3.94
N PHE A 96 7.22 2.51 -2.89
CA PHE A 96 7.42 3.35 -1.70
C PHE A 96 8.83 3.24 -1.12
N PHE A 97 9.33 2.01 -1.01
CA PHE A 97 10.64 1.73 -0.41
C PHE A 97 11.78 2.07 -1.37
N ASP A 98 11.55 1.91 -2.68
CA ASP A 98 12.50 2.38 -3.69
C ASP A 98 12.57 3.92 -3.72
N LEU A 99 11.56 4.64 -3.24
CA LEU A 99 11.54 6.10 -3.09
C LEU A 99 12.22 6.59 -1.79
N GLY A 100 12.85 5.70 -1.02
CA GLY A 100 13.45 6.03 0.27
C GLY A 100 12.49 5.95 1.45
N GLY A 101 11.26 5.48 1.21
CA GLY A 101 10.33 5.11 2.25
C GLY A 101 10.89 4.03 3.18
N HIS A 102 10.61 4.16 4.47
CA HIS A 102 10.96 3.17 5.49
C HIS A 102 9.81 3.03 6.50
N SER A 103 9.93 2.10 7.46
CA SER A 103 8.81 1.69 8.30
C SER A 103 8.12 2.85 9.05
N LEU A 104 8.88 3.83 9.55
CA LEU A 104 8.33 5.01 10.21
C LEU A 104 7.57 5.93 9.23
N LEU A 105 8.06 6.10 8.00
CA LEU A 105 7.36 6.89 6.98
C LEU A 105 6.10 6.16 6.50
N ALA A 106 6.18 4.84 6.28
CA ALA A 106 5.01 4.04 5.94
C ALA A 106 3.96 4.04 7.06
N ALA A 107 4.38 3.99 8.34
CA ALA A 107 3.46 4.15 9.47
C ALA A 107 2.76 5.52 9.48
N LYS A 108 3.48 6.60 9.13
CA LYS A 108 2.88 7.93 8.96
C LYS A 108 1.87 7.95 7.82
N VAL A 109 2.21 7.41 6.64
CA VAL A 109 1.28 7.27 5.52
C VAL A 109 0.02 6.52 5.95
N VAL A 110 0.18 5.37 6.62
CA VAL A 110 -0.94 4.57 7.11
C VAL A 110 -1.84 5.42 8.01
N SER A 111 -1.26 6.12 9.00
CA SER A 111 -2.03 6.99 9.88
C SER A 111 -2.76 8.11 9.13
N THR A 112 -2.08 8.78 8.20
CA THR A 112 -2.66 9.88 7.41
C THR A 112 -3.82 9.39 6.55
N VAL A 113 -3.65 8.28 5.85
CA VAL A 113 -4.66 7.72 4.96
C VAL A 113 -5.88 7.23 5.75
N ARG A 114 -5.68 6.55 6.88
CA ARG A 114 -6.79 6.14 7.77
C ARG A 114 -7.62 7.35 8.21
N ASN A 115 -6.96 8.43 8.61
CA ASN A 115 -7.64 9.65 9.06
C ASN A 115 -8.38 10.38 7.94
N LEU A 116 -7.85 10.37 6.72
CA LEU A 116 -8.44 11.08 5.57
C LEU A 116 -9.61 10.33 4.93
N LEU A 117 -9.54 9.00 4.90
CA LEU A 117 -10.46 8.15 4.14
C LEU A 117 -11.41 7.33 5.03
N ASP A 118 -11.20 7.32 6.34
CA ASP A 118 -11.92 6.46 7.30
C ASP A 118 -11.93 4.97 6.89
N ILE A 119 -10.80 4.52 6.32
CA ILE A 119 -10.60 3.13 5.89
C ILE A 119 -9.65 2.39 6.83
N GLU A 120 -9.81 1.07 6.86
CA GLU A 120 -8.81 0.20 7.47
C GLU A 120 -7.63 -0.03 6.52
N LEU A 121 -6.51 0.61 6.86
CA LEU A 121 -5.22 0.38 6.24
C LEU A 121 -4.22 -0.06 7.32
N CYS A 122 -3.50 -1.14 7.08
CA CYS A 122 -2.48 -1.64 7.99
C CYS A 122 -1.08 -1.61 7.36
N MET A 123 -0.06 -1.75 8.20
CA MET A 123 1.33 -1.70 7.75
C MET A 123 1.66 -2.82 6.75
N VAL A 124 1.06 -3.99 6.94
CA VAL A 124 1.26 -5.16 6.07
C VAL A 124 0.85 -4.84 4.63
N ASP A 125 -0.24 -4.08 4.46
CA ASP A 125 -0.76 -3.69 3.14
C ASP A 125 0.27 -2.88 2.33
N VAL A 126 0.99 -1.98 2.99
CA VAL A 126 2.03 -1.17 2.35
C VAL A 126 3.23 -2.02 1.93
N PHE A 127 3.52 -3.10 2.64
CA PHE A 127 4.59 -4.04 2.25
C PHE A 127 4.15 -5.00 1.14
N GLU A 128 2.91 -5.46 1.17
CA GLU A 128 2.33 -6.37 0.18
C GLU A 128 2.11 -5.66 -1.16
N ALA A 129 1.57 -4.44 -1.11
CA ALA A 129 1.29 -3.61 -2.26
C ALA A 129 2.04 -2.26 -2.16
N PRO A 130 3.37 -2.27 -2.39
CA PRO A 130 4.24 -1.12 -2.12
C PRO A 130 4.15 -0.04 -3.20
N THR A 131 3.12 0.00 -4.03
CA THR A 131 2.87 1.02 -5.07
C THR A 131 1.49 1.62 -4.86
N ILE A 132 1.29 2.87 -5.27
CA ILE A 132 -0.01 3.53 -5.14
C ILE A 132 -1.10 2.76 -5.89
N ALA A 133 -0.81 2.30 -7.11
CA ALA A 133 -1.75 1.50 -7.90
C ALA A 133 -2.08 0.17 -7.22
N GLY A 134 -1.08 -0.51 -6.66
CA GLY A 134 -1.28 -1.77 -5.94
C GLY A 134 -2.13 -1.56 -4.68
N LEU A 135 -1.84 -0.52 -3.90
CA LEU A 135 -2.54 -0.23 -2.67
C LEU A 135 -3.99 0.19 -2.93
N ALA A 136 -4.23 1.02 -3.95
CA ALA A 136 -5.58 1.39 -4.38
C ALA A 136 -6.41 0.16 -4.79
N MET A 137 -5.81 -0.77 -5.53
CA MET A 137 -6.48 -2.01 -5.94
C MET A 137 -6.84 -2.90 -4.73
N LEU A 138 -5.91 -3.03 -3.78
CA LEU A 138 -6.13 -3.80 -2.55
C LEU A 138 -7.26 -3.19 -1.70
N LEU A 139 -7.29 -1.87 -1.56
CA LEU A 139 -8.33 -1.15 -0.84
C LEU A 139 -9.71 -1.27 -1.51
N ASN A 140 -9.78 -1.12 -2.84
CA ASN A 140 -11.02 -1.29 -3.58
C ASN A 140 -11.58 -2.71 -3.45
N THR A 141 -10.71 -3.73 -3.48
CA THR A 141 -11.12 -5.13 -3.32
C THR A 141 -11.72 -5.38 -1.94
N ARG A 142 -11.13 -4.82 -0.87
CA ARG A 142 -11.70 -4.90 0.48
C ARG A 142 -13.01 -4.13 0.63
N GLY A 143 -13.10 -2.93 0.05
CA GLY A 143 -14.34 -2.15 0.04
C GLY A 143 -15.50 -2.95 -0.55
N ALA A 144 -15.29 -3.55 -1.72
CA ALA A 144 -16.30 -4.39 -2.37
C ALA A 144 -16.70 -5.62 -1.52
N GLN A 145 -15.75 -6.26 -0.84
CA GLN A 145 -16.03 -7.38 0.07
C GLN A 145 -16.87 -6.94 1.28
N ASN A 146 -16.52 -5.80 1.88
CA ASN A 146 -17.25 -5.25 3.01
C ASN A 146 -18.69 -4.86 2.62
N ASP A 147 -18.89 -4.27 1.44
CA ASP A 147 -20.22 -3.91 0.94
C ASP A 147 -21.07 -5.16 0.68
N THR A 148 -20.48 -6.19 0.06
CA THR A 148 -21.16 -7.48 -0.16
C THR A 148 -21.56 -8.14 1.16
N GLN A 149 -20.65 -8.12 2.16
CA GLN A 149 -20.95 -8.68 3.49
C GLN A 149 -22.08 -7.91 4.17
N ARG A 150 -22.09 -6.57 4.09
CA ARG A 150 -23.19 -5.75 4.64
C ARG A 150 -24.53 -6.08 4.00
N GLU A 151 -24.58 -6.21 2.67
CA GLU A 151 -25.79 -6.63 1.96
C GLU A 151 -26.25 -8.02 2.41
N LEU A 152 -25.32 -8.97 2.55
CA LEU A 152 -25.64 -10.32 2.99
C LEU A 152 -26.19 -10.34 4.42
N PHE A 153 -25.60 -9.56 5.33
CA PHE A 153 -26.09 -9.43 6.71
C PHE A 153 -27.47 -8.77 6.77
N ALA A 154 -27.71 -7.71 5.98
CA ALA A 154 -29.02 -7.07 5.90
C ALA A 154 -30.10 -8.03 5.39
N LEU A 155 -29.79 -8.85 4.38
CA LEU A 155 -30.70 -9.88 3.86
C LEU A 155 -30.98 -10.98 4.88
N LEU A 156 -29.99 -11.38 5.68
CA LEU A 156 -30.18 -12.37 6.76
C LEU A 156 -31.09 -11.82 7.86
N GLU A 157 -30.92 -10.56 8.26
CA GLU A 157 -31.77 -9.90 9.26
C GLU A 157 -33.23 -9.78 8.75
N GLU A 158 -33.41 -9.44 7.47
CA GLU A 158 -34.74 -9.41 6.84
C GLU A 158 -35.38 -10.80 6.82
N LEU A 159 -34.61 -11.85 6.47
CA LEU A 159 -35.11 -13.23 6.49
C LEU A 159 -35.47 -13.71 7.89
N GLU A 160 -34.67 -13.38 8.91
CA GLU A 160 -34.98 -13.72 10.31
C GLU A 160 -36.28 -13.04 10.74
N SER A 161 -36.47 -11.76 10.43
CA SER A 161 -37.71 -11.04 10.75
C SER A 161 -38.97 -11.64 10.12
N LEU A 162 -38.88 -12.09 8.85
CA LEU A 162 -39.97 -12.77 8.15
C LEU A 162 -40.29 -14.13 8.77
N THR A 163 -39.28 -14.85 9.27
CA THR A 163 -39.50 -16.13 9.96
C THR A 163 -40.17 -15.96 11.32
N GLU A 164 -39.84 -14.89 12.06
CA GLU A 164 -40.50 -14.57 13.33
C GLU A 164 -41.96 -14.17 13.13
N GLU A 165 -42.28 -13.33 12.14
CA GLU A 165 -43.66 -12.98 11.80
C GLU A 165 -44.47 -14.20 11.38
N ALA A 166 -43.90 -15.09 10.55
CA ALA A 166 -44.56 -16.33 10.15
C ALA A 166 -44.79 -17.29 11.33
N ALA A 167 -43.87 -17.33 12.30
CA ALA A 167 -44.01 -18.12 13.51
C ALA A 167 -45.11 -17.56 14.44
N GLN A 168 -45.16 -16.23 14.62
CA GLN A 168 -46.21 -15.56 15.41
C GLN A 168 -47.59 -15.73 14.77
N ALA A 169 -47.71 -15.60 13.45
CA ALA A 169 -48.97 -15.77 12.73
C ALA A 169 -49.56 -17.19 12.89
N ARG A 170 -48.71 -18.23 12.88
CA ARG A 170 -49.14 -19.61 13.14
C ARG A 170 -49.62 -19.80 14.58
N PHE A 171 -48.89 -19.28 15.56
CA PHE A 171 -49.25 -19.39 16.97
C PHE A 171 -50.57 -18.67 17.30
N ALA A 172 -50.80 -17.48 16.72
CA ALA A 172 -52.05 -16.76 16.87
C ALA A 172 -53.25 -17.52 16.28
N SER A 173 -53.06 -18.24 15.17
CA SER A 173 -54.12 -19.03 14.53
C SER A 173 -54.50 -20.30 15.30
N GLU A 174 -53.56 -20.99 15.95
CA GLU A 174 -53.84 -22.19 16.75
C GLU A 174 -54.57 -21.85 18.06
N THR A 175 -54.23 -20.74 18.71
CA THR A 175 -54.85 -20.32 19.98
C THR A 175 -56.34 -19.96 19.80
N GLN A 176 -56.69 -19.41 18.62
CA GLN A 176 -58.09 -19.05 18.28
C GLN A 176 -58.97 -20.27 17.99
N ILE A 177 -58.40 -21.41 17.61
CA ILE A 177 -59.14 -22.65 17.35
C ILE A 177 -59.50 -23.35 18.67
N ASP A 178 -58.63 -23.30 19.68
CA ASP A 178 -58.90 -23.88 21.00
C ASP A 178 -59.92 -23.06 21.81
N GLU A 179 -59.91 -21.72 21.73
CA GLU A 179 -60.94 -20.88 22.38
C GLU A 179 -62.34 -21.06 21.78
N ALA A 180 -62.44 -21.38 20.48
CA ALA A 180 -63.71 -21.63 19.81
C ALA A 180 -64.30 -23.03 20.10
N LEU A 181 -63.51 -23.96 20.65
CA LEU A 181 -63.96 -25.33 20.96
C LEU A 181 -64.45 -25.49 22.42
N VAL A 182 -64.22 -24.49 23.27
CA VAL A 182 -64.56 -24.49 24.72
C VAL A 182 -65.80 -23.63 25.04
N ALA A 183 -66.34 -22.90 24.07
CA ALA A 183 -67.58 -22.11 24.18
C ALA A 183 -68.79 -22.86 23.59
#